data_AF-A0A943QTI0-F1
#
_entry.id   AF-A0A943QTI0-F1
#
_cell.length_a   1.000
_cell.length_b   1.000
_cell.length_c   1.000
_cell.angle_alpha   90.00
_cell.angle_beta   90.00
_cell.angle_gamma   90.00
#
_symmetry.space_group_name_H-M   'P 1'
#
loop_
_entity.id
_entity.type
_entity.pdbx_description
1 polymer ?
#
loop_
_entity_poly.entity_id
_entity_poly.type
_entity_poly.pdbx_seq_one_letter_code
_entity_poly.pdbx_strand_id
1 'polypeptide(L)'
;MTDEKFLDKKMDRREFLKKAGIGGAGLALGLSGASAFFANQDSSTKKALDGDEDISFFGKHQAGITTPMQKACYLVVLDLRTTDKKEVIQL
;
A
#
# COMPACT_ATOMS: atom_id res chain seq x y z
N MET A 1 -26.69 27.33 -14.54
CA MET A 1 -26.39 27.67 -13.14
C MET A 1 -26.36 26.37 -12.35
N THR A 2 -25.15 26.00 -11.94
CA THR A 2 -24.77 25.07 -10.84
C THR A 2 -25.34 23.64 -10.83
N ASP A 3 -24.57 22.69 -11.40
CA ASP A 3 -24.66 21.24 -11.12
C ASP A 3 -23.83 20.87 -9.87
N GLU A 4 -24.31 21.26 -8.70
CA GLU A 4 -23.76 20.89 -7.38
C GLU A 4 -24.20 19.47 -6.96
N LYS A 5 -24.00 18.46 -7.82
CA LYS A 5 -24.47 17.07 -7.54
C LYS A 5 -23.42 15.98 -7.67
N PHE A 6 -22.17 16.33 -7.97
CA PHE A 6 -21.11 15.34 -8.17
C PHE A 6 -20.41 14.94 -6.86
N LEU A 7 -20.26 15.87 -5.91
CA LEU A 7 -19.48 15.65 -4.68
C LEU A 7 -20.31 15.09 -3.51
N ASP A 8 -21.63 15.30 -3.50
CA ASP A 8 -22.52 14.85 -2.42
C ASP A 8 -22.98 13.39 -2.54
N LYS A 9 -22.63 12.72 -3.64
CA LYS A 9 -22.99 11.32 -3.84
C LYS A 9 -21.91 10.43 -3.23
N LYS A 10 -22.26 9.67 -2.18
CA LYS A 10 -21.39 8.62 -1.61
C LYS A 10 -20.95 7.66 -2.74
N MET A 11 -19.70 7.82 -3.17
CA MET A 11 -19.11 7.01 -4.24
C MET A 11 -18.53 5.74 -3.64
N ASP A 12 -18.97 4.58 -4.15
CA ASP A 12 -18.44 3.30 -3.71
C ASP A 12 -17.01 3.09 -4.25
N ARG A 13 -16.14 2.43 -3.48
CA ARG A 13 -14.70 2.23 -3.82
C ARG A 13 -14.53 1.56 -5.19
N ARG A 14 -15.45 0.66 -5.52
CA ARG A 14 -15.51 -0.03 -6.81
C ARG A 14 -15.85 0.91 -7.96
N GLU A 15 -16.71 1.89 -7.72
CA GLU A 15 -17.10 2.89 -8.72
C GLU A 15 -15.98 3.90 -8.95
N PHE A 16 -15.27 4.30 -7.88
CA PHE A 16 -14.05 5.10 -7.97
C PHE A 16 -12.97 4.40 -8.83
N LEU A 17 -12.67 3.13 -8.54
CA LEU A 17 -11.65 2.38 -9.29
C LEU A 17 -12.04 2.16 -10.76
N LYS A 18 -13.33 1.91 -11.05
CA LYS A 18 -13.83 1.81 -12.43
C LYS A 18 -13.67 3.13 -13.19
N LYS A 19 -13.99 4.26 -12.54
CA LYS A 19 -13.87 5.59 -13.15
C LYS A 19 -12.41 6.01 -13.33
N ALA A 20 -11.56 5.76 -12.35
CA ALA A 20 -10.11 5.98 -12.43
C ALA A 20 -9.44 5.07 -13.47
N GLY A 21 -9.96 3.87 -13.70
CA GLY A 21 -9.47 2.92 -14.69
C GLY A 21 -9.91 3.20 -16.13
N ILE A 22 -11.09 3.79 -16.34
CA ILE A 22 -11.64 4.07 -17.68
C ILE A 22 -11.20 5.45 -18.19
N GLY A 23 -11.05 6.44 -17.31
CA GLY A 23 -10.42 7.71 -17.65
C GLY A 23 -8.94 7.65 -17.31
N GLY A 24 -8.08 7.29 -18.27
CA GLY A 24 -6.61 7.22 -18.14
C GLY A 24 -5.91 8.56 -17.85
N ALA A 25 -6.38 9.29 -16.82
CA ALA A 25 -5.96 10.63 -16.45
C ALA A 25 -6.05 10.86 -14.92
N GLY A 26 -5.38 10.01 -14.13
CA GLY A 26 -4.69 10.49 -12.92
C GLY A 26 -3.55 11.47 -13.24
N LEU A 27 -3.37 11.80 -14.53
CA LEU A 27 -2.41 12.74 -15.09
C LEU A 27 -2.72 14.22 -14.80
N ALA A 28 -3.85 14.57 -14.17
CA ALA A 28 -4.32 15.97 -14.02
C ALA A 28 -4.50 16.46 -12.56
N LEU A 29 -3.81 15.85 -11.59
CA LEU A 29 -3.60 16.44 -10.24
C LEU A 29 -2.14 16.91 -10.01
N GLY A 30 -1.42 17.21 -11.09
CA GLY A 30 -0.69 18.49 -11.12
C GLY A 30 -1.76 19.56 -11.30
N LEU A 31 -1.92 20.55 -10.41
CA LEU A 31 -1.20 21.81 -10.54
C LEU A 31 -1.17 22.66 -9.25
N SER A 32 -1.56 22.14 -8.07
CA SER A 32 -1.42 22.90 -6.81
C SER A 32 -1.14 22.01 -5.59
N GLY A 33 0.12 22.00 -5.15
CA GLY A 33 0.55 21.70 -3.79
C GLY A 33 0.89 20.24 -3.41
N ALA A 34 0.19 19.23 -3.95
CA ALA A 34 0.37 17.85 -3.47
C ALA A 34 1.56 17.10 -4.08
N SER A 35 2.04 17.50 -5.27
CA SER A 35 3.19 16.85 -5.93
C SER A 35 4.54 17.14 -5.24
N ALA A 36 4.66 18.26 -4.51
CA ALA A 36 5.87 18.62 -3.77
C ALA A 36 6.10 17.72 -2.53
N PHE A 37 5.04 17.12 -1.97
CA PHE A 37 5.16 16.21 -0.83
C PHE A 37 5.69 14.83 -1.22
N PHE A 38 5.37 14.36 -2.43
CA PHE A 38 5.89 13.08 -2.94
C PHE A 38 7.27 13.21 -3.58
N ALA A 39 7.67 14.40 -4.05
CA ALA A 39 8.98 14.62 -4.68
C ALA A 39 10.15 14.58 -3.68
N ASN A 40 9.90 14.82 -2.39
CA ASN A 40 10.93 14.88 -1.34
C ASN A 40 11.10 13.57 -0.55
N GLN A 41 10.42 12.50 -0.94
CA GLN A 41 10.58 11.23 -0.25
C GLN A 41 11.69 10.41 -0.92
N ASP A 42 12.90 10.63 -0.40
CA ASP A 42 14.03 9.71 -0.42
C ASP A 42 14.65 9.45 -1.82
N SER A 43 15.66 10.26 -2.16
CA SER A 43 16.53 10.01 -3.32
C SER A 43 17.47 8.81 -3.13
N SER A 44 17.37 8.09 -2.00
CA SER A 44 17.93 6.75 -1.89
C SER A 44 17.01 5.77 -2.63
N THR A 45 17.28 5.58 -3.92
CA THR A 45 16.73 4.45 -4.67
C THR A 45 17.26 3.17 -4.03
N LYS A 46 16.56 2.67 -3.01
CA LYS A 46 16.89 1.40 -2.36
C LYS A 46 16.82 0.33 -3.43
N LYS A 47 17.98 -0.23 -3.76
CA LYS A 47 18.13 -1.27 -4.77
C LYS A 47 17.17 -2.42 -4.43
N ALA A 48 16.39 -2.85 -5.42
CA ALA A 48 15.53 -4.01 -5.27
C ALA A 48 16.39 -5.25 -4.97
N LEU A 49 15.91 -6.13 -4.10
CA LEU A 49 16.64 -7.33 -3.71
C LEU A 49 16.57 -8.37 -4.83
N ASP A 50 17.73 -8.91 -5.22
CA ASP A 50 17.87 -9.87 -6.33
C ASP A 50 18.07 -11.33 -5.87
N GLY A 51 18.16 -11.55 -4.54
CA GLY A 51 18.19 -12.88 -3.92
C GLY A 51 19.52 -13.30 -3.30
N ASP A 52 20.58 -12.51 -3.45
CA ASP A 52 21.90 -12.74 -2.81
C ASP A 52 22.06 -12.00 -1.47
N GLU A 53 20.98 -11.36 -1.00
CA GLU A 53 21.01 -10.45 0.15
C GLU A 53 20.47 -11.17 1.39
N ASP A 54 21.23 -11.14 2.49
CA ASP A 54 20.80 -11.67 3.79
C ASP A 54 19.91 -10.66 4.52
N ILE A 55 18.66 -11.03 4.77
CA ILE A 55 17.72 -10.21 5.55
C ILE A 55 17.63 -10.75 6.97
N SER A 56 18.09 -9.96 7.95
CA SER A 56 18.01 -10.34 9.37
C SER A 56 16.57 -10.56 9.79
N PHE A 57 16.32 -11.70 10.44
CA PHE A 57 15.03 -12.03 11.03
C PHE A 57 14.75 -11.22 12.31
N PHE A 58 15.79 -10.95 13.10
CA PHE A 58 15.66 -10.25 14.38
C PHE A 58 16.01 -8.76 14.25
N GLY A 59 15.25 -7.94 14.98
CA GLY A 59 15.45 -6.49 15.04
C GLY A 59 14.36 -5.81 15.86
N LYS A 60 14.48 -4.50 16.06
CA LYS A 60 13.46 -3.68 16.74
C LYS A 60 12.14 -3.62 15.94
N HIS A 61 12.26 -3.65 14.61
CA HIS A 61 11.14 -3.62 13.68
C HIS A 61 11.21 -4.87 12.79
N GLN A 62 10.04 -5.43 12.45
CA GLN A 62 9.96 -6.62 11.60
C GLN A 62 10.46 -6.32 10.18
N ALA A 63 11.13 -7.31 9.57
CA ALA A 63 11.45 -7.28 8.16
C ALA A 63 10.18 -7.22 7.30
N GLY A 64 10.28 -6.68 6.08
CA GLY A 64 9.16 -6.49 5.16
C GLY A 64 8.43 -5.15 5.26
N ILE A 65 8.75 -4.29 6.25
CA ILE A 65 8.19 -2.92 6.36
C ILE A 65 9.10 -1.92 5.63
N THR A 66 10.34 -1.79 6.07
CA THR A 66 11.34 -0.86 5.50
C THR A 66 12.40 -1.56 4.64
N THR A 67 12.29 -2.90 4.55
CA THR A 67 13.08 -3.75 3.65
C THR A 67 12.86 -3.30 2.20
N PRO A 68 13.90 -3.25 1.35
CA PRO A 68 13.73 -2.91 -0.06
C PRO A 68 12.77 -3.87 -0.79
N MET A 69 12.18 -3.40 -1.87
CA MET A 69 11.19 -4.16 -2.64
C MET A 69 11.75 -5.50 -3.14
N GLN A 70 10.99 -6.57 -2.92
CA GLN A 70 11.30 -7.93 -3.38
C GLN A 70 10.57 -8.22 -4.70
N LYS A 71 11.07 -9.20 -5.47
CA LYS A 71 10.52 -9.56 -6.78
C LYS A 71 9.13 -10.21 -6.73
N ALA A 72 8.78 -10.88 -5.64
CA ALA A 72 7.54 -11.64 -5.50
C ALA A 72 6.95 -11.45 -4.09
N CYS A 73 5.63 -11.58 -3.97
CA CYS A 73 4.89 -11.45 -2.71
C CYS A 73 3.79 -12.50 -2.64
N TYR A 74 3.70 -13.18 -1.49
CA TYR A 74 2.60 -14.07 -1.14
C TYR A 74 1.87 -13.52 0.07
N LEU A 75 0.56 -13.28 -0.06
CA LEU A 75 -0.27 -12.79 1.03
C LEU A 75 -1.21 -13.90 1.50
N VAL A 76 -1.25 -14.13 2.81
CA VAL A 76 -2.10 -15.14 3.44
C VAL A 76 -2.92 -14.49 4.53
N VAL A 77 -4.19 -14.87 4.64
CA VAL A 77 -5.10 -14.51 5.72
C VAL A 77 -5.57 -15.81 6.37
N LEU A 78 -5.40 -15.93 7.68
CA LEU A 78 -5.69 -17.14 8.45
C LEU A 78 -6.69 -16.83 9.56
N ASP A 79 -7.64 -17.74 9.76
CA ASP A 79 -8.55 -17.71 10.91
C ASP A 79 -8.00 -18.61 12.03
N LEU A 80 -8.08 -18.12 13.27
CA LEU A 80 -7.77 -18.94 14.45
C LEU A 80 -8.90 -19.97 14.65
N ARG A 81 -8.53 -21.25 14.76
CA ARG A 81 -9.48 -22.36 15.02
C ARG A 81 -9.80 -22.55 16.50
N THR A 82 -9.06 -21.87 17.37
CA THR A 82 -9.22 -21.91 18.82
C THR A 82 -9.18 -20.49 19.36
N THR A 83 -9.84 -20.28 20.49
CA THR A 83 -9.77 -19.04 21.27
C THR A 83 -8.97 -19.24 22.56
N ASP A 84 -8.46 -20.44 22.83
CA ASP A 84 -7.60 -20.70 23.99
C ASP A 84 -6.24 -20.01 23.80
N LYS A 85 -5.91 -19.11 24.72
CA LYS A 85 -4.67 -18.33 24.68
C LYS A 85 -3.41 -19.20 24.74
N LYS A 86 -3.41 -20.29 25.51
CA LYS A 86 -2.24 -21.16 25.65
C LYS A 86 -1.98 -21.91 24.35
N GLU A 87 -3.04 -22.37 23.69
CA GLU A 87 -2.93 -23.01 22.37
C GLU A 87 -2.38 -22.02 21.33
N VAL A 88 -2.88 -20.77 21.30
CA VAL A 88 -2.38 -19.74 20.37
C VAL A 88 -0.91 -19.38 20.61
N ILE A 89 -0.43 -19.37 21.86
CA ILE A 89 0.98 -19.06 22.18
C ILE A 89 1.94 -20.18 21.76
N GLN A 90 1.48 -21.42 21.70
CA GLN A 90 2.31 -22.57 21.33
C GLN A 90 2.46 -22.79 19.81
N LEU A 91 1.60 -22.15 18.99
CA LEU A 91 1.71 -22.15 17.53
C LEU A 91 2.97 -21.42 17.06
#